data_AF-A0A950U8K4-F1
#
_entry.id   AF-A0A950U8K4-F1
#
_cell.length_a   1.000
_cell.length_b   1.000
_cell.length_c   1.000
_cell.angle_alpha   90.00
_cell.angle_beta   90.00
_cell.angle_gamma   90.00
#
_symmetry.space_group_name_H-M   'P 1'
#
loop_
_entity.id
_entity.type
_entity.pdbx_description
1 polymer ?
#
loop_
_entity_poly.entity_id
_entity_poly.type
_entity_poly.pdbx_seq_one_letter_code
_entity_poly.pdbx_strand_id
1 'polypeptide(L)'
;MTETAIMTPEPQRMRALERANEIRLARAELKRRIAGGGISAADVILAQPLEARSWAIGDLLMSQRRWGYTRSRKFLSQNLISETKQVGALTERQRLMLASQLASCRSTDLELVEA
;
A
#
# COMPACT_ATOMS: atom_id res chain seq x y z
N MET A 1 49.33 -16.09 0.60
CA MET A 1 47.98 -16.72 0.69
C MET A 1 47.08 -15.81 1.51
N THR A 2 45.99 -15.37 0.88
CA THR A 2 44.75 -14.73 1.38
C THR A 2 44.85 -13.51 2.32
N GLU A 3 44.81 -12.33 1.70
CA GLU A 3 44.48 -11.05 2.31
C GLU A 3 42.95 -10.97 2.49
N THR A 4 42.48 -11.14 3.72
CA THR A 4 41.07 -10.94 4.08
C THR A 4 40.82 -9.43 4.16
N ALA A 5 40.32 -8.84 3.07
CA ALA A 5 39.88 -7.45 3.05
C ALA A 5 38.73 -7.26 4.05
N ILE A 6 39.02 -6.62 5.18
CA ILE A 6 38.03 -6.15 6.15
C ILE A 6 37.35 -4.92 5.52
N MET A 7 36.36 -5.17 4.66
CA MET A 7 35.44 -4.13 4.21
C MET A 7 34.60 -3.69 5.41
N THR A 8 34.93 -2.54 6.01
CA THR A 8 34.20 -1.96 7.13
C THR A 8 32.70 -1.84 6.78
N PRO A 9 31.75 -2.41 7.57
CA PRO A 9 30.32 -2.45 7.22
C PRO A 9 29.56 -1.11 7.35
N GLU A 10 30.20 -0.03 7.79
CA GLU A 10 29.56 1.28 7.99
C GLU A 10 28.89 1.85 6.74
N PRO A 11 29.53 1.87 5.55
CA PRO A 11 28.93 2.45 4.34
C PRO A 11 27.68 1.69 3.89
N GLN A 12 27.62 0.38 4.16
CA GLN A 12 26.46 -0.46 3.81
C GLN A 12 25.27 -0.19 4.74
N ARG A 13 25.52 -0.05 6.06
CA ARG A 13 24.49 0.27 7.05
C ARG A 13 23.87 1.63 6.79
N MET A 14 24.70 2.65 6.51
CA MET A 14 24.22 4.01 6.21
C MET A 14 23.36 4.05 4.95
N ARG A 15 23.82 3.44 3.85
CA ARG A 15 23.02 3.34 2.60
C ARG A 15 21.70 2.59 2.82
N ALA A 16 21.70 1.54 3.63
CA ALA A 16 20.47 0.80 3.95
C ALA A 16 19.48 1.64 4.78
N LEU A 17 19.99 2.45 5.72
CA LEU A 17 19.18 3.38 6.51
C LEU A 17 18.59 4.50 5.65
N GLU A 18 19.39 5.09 4.78
CA GLU A 18 18.95 6.09 3.80
C GLU A 18 17.81 5.53 2.94
N ARG A 19 18.00 4.34 2.36
CA ARG A 19 16.98 3.66 1.56
C ARG A 19 15.71 3.38 2.35
N ALA A 20 15.84 2.97 3.62
CA ALA A 20 14.69 2.75 4.49
C ALA A 20 13.94 4.06 4.80
N ASN A 21 14.67 5.17 4.98
CA ASN A 21 14.07 6.48 5.22
C ASN A 21 13.34 7.01 3.98
N GLU A 22 13.92 6.86 2.79
CA GLU A 22 13.25 7.19 1.52
C GLU A 22 11.89 6.49 1.41
N ILE A 23 11.85 5.17 1.65
CA ILE A 23 10.61 4.38 1.59
C ILE A 23 9.61 4.83 2.67
N ARG A 24 10.07 5.14 3.89
CA ARG A 24 9.19 5.63 4.96
C ARG A 24 8.56 6.98 4.62
N LEU A 25 9.36 7.91 4.08
CA LEU A 25 8.90 9.25 3.68
C LEU A 25 7.89 9.16 2.54
N ALA A 26 8.22 8.43 1.48
CA ALA A 26 7.33 8.28 0.34
C ALA A 26 6.06 7.47 0.70
N ARG A 27 6.13 6.51 1.63
CA ARG A 27 4.92 5.89 2.22
C ARG A 27 4.08 6.90 3.01
N ALA A 28 4.70 7.77 3.80
CA ALA A 28 3.99 8.80 4.56
C ALA A 28 3.28 9.80 3.63
N GLU A 29 3.94 10.20 2.54
CA GLU A 29 3.35 11.05 1.51
C GLU A 29 2.17 10.36 0.82
N LEU A 30 2.34 9.08 0.45
CA LEU A 30 1.27 8.30 -0.16
C LEU A 30 0.05 8.20 0.77
N LYS A 31 0.26 7.94 2.07
CA LYS A 31 -0.81 7.97 3.09
C LYS A 31 -1.55 9.31 3.12
N ARG A 32 -0.83 10.43 3.09
CA ARG A 32 -1.43 11.78 3.08
C ARG A 32 -2.27 12.00 1.83
N ARG A 33 -1.76 11.61 0.66
CA ARG A 33 -2.48 11.73 -0.62
C ARG A 33 -3.75 10.89 -0.65
N ILE A 34 -3.69 9.67 -0.13
CA ILE A 34 -4.86 8.78 -0.01
C ILE A 34 -5.89 9.36 0.96
N ALA A 35 -5.46 9.81 2.13
CA ALA A 35 -6.35 10.41 3.14
C ALA A 35 -6.96 11.75 2.66
N GLY A 36 -6.25 12.49 1.81
CA GLY A 36 -6.74 13.69 1.14
C GLY A 36 -7.68 13.43 -0.04
N GLY A 37 -7.80 12.17 -0.50
CA GLY A 37 -8.62 11.81 -1.66
C GLY A 37 -7.99 12.13 -3.02
N GLY A 38 -6.73 12.60 -3.04
CA GLY A 38 -6.01 12.91 -4.29
C GLY A 38 -5.51 11.66 -5.03
N ILE A 39 -5.50 10.50 -4.39
CA ILE A 39 -5.28 9.19 -5.02
C ILE A 39 -6.12 8.14 -4.29
N SER A 40 -6.74 7.20 -5.01
CA SER A 40 -7.51 6.14 -4.39
C SER A 40 -6.66 4.90 -4.11
N ALA A 41 -7.08 4.03 -3.17
CA ALA A 41 -6.37 2.76 -2.98
C ALA A 41 -6.44 1.87 -4.23
N ALA A 42 -7.50 2.00 -5.04
CA ALA A 42 -7.60 1.31 -6.33
C ALA A 42 -6.43 1.69 -7.25
N ASP A 43 -6.14 2.99 -7.37
CA ASP A 43 -5.03 3.49 -8.20
C ASP A 43 -3.68 2.99 -7.67
N VAL A 44 -3.51 2.95 -6.34
CA VAL A 44 -2.29 2.44 -5.71
C VAL A 44 -2.11 0.93 -5.93
N ILE A 45 -3.19 0.15 -5.87
CA ILE A 45 -3.17 -1.29 -6.15
C ILE A 45 -2.79 -1.55 -7.61
N LEU A 46 -3.29 -0.74 -8.54
CA LEU A 46 -2.96 -0.86 -9.96
C LEU A 46 -1.51 -0.44 -10.26
N ALA A 47 -1.09 0.72 -9.76
CA ALA A 47 0.23 1.28 -10.04
C ALA A 47 1.39 0.55 -9.35
N GLN A 48 1.12 -0.14 -8.23
CA GLN A 48 2.13 -0.83 -7.39
C GLN A 48 3.43 -0.02 -7.18
N PRO A 49 3.33 1.21 -6.65
CA PRO A 49 4.50 2.00 -6.35
C PRO A 49 5.37 1.27 -5.31
N LEU A 50 6.69 1.46 -5.39
CA LEU A 50 7.67 0.69 -4.63
C LEU A 50 7.40 0.72 -3.12
N GLU A 51 6.93 1.86 -2.61
CA GLU A 51 6.66 2.09 -1.19
C GLU A 51 5.40 1.39 -0.70
N ALA A 52 4.45 1.13 -1.59
CA ALA A 52 3.24 0.36 -1.32
C ALA A 52 3.44 -1.14 -1.51
N ARG A 53 4.44 -1.58 -2.29
CA ARG A 53 4.65 -3.02 -2.56
C ARG A 53 4.80 -3.86 -1.31
N SER A 54 5.57 -3.39 -0.32
CA SER A 54 5.77 -4.09 0.95
C SER A 54 4.71 -3.78 2.01
N TRP A 55 3.71 -2.96 1.66
CA TRP A 55 2.66 -2.53 2.57
C TRP A 55 1.52 -3.56 2.58
N ALA A 56 0.96 -3.83 3.76
CA ALA A 56 -0.20 -4.69 3.90
C ALA A 56 -1.44 -4.04 3.26
N ILE A 57 -2.22 -4.84 2.53
CA ILE A 57 -3.42 -4.37 1.85
C ILE A 57 -4.47 -3.82 2.84
N GLY A 58 -4.56 -4.39 4.05
CA GLY A 58 -5.44 -3.89 5.10
C GLY A 58 -5.10 -2.46 5.52
N ASP A 59 -3.82 -2.18 5.74
CA ASP A 59 -3.36 -0.84 6.12
C ASP A 59 -3.53 0.19 4.99
N LEU A 60 -3.40 -0.25 3.73
CA LEU A 60 -3.66 0.60 2.57
C LEU A 60 -5.13 1.05 2.55
N LEU A 61 -6.05 0.11 2.73
CA LEU A 61 -7.49 0.40 2.80
C LEU A 61 -7.83 1.30 4.00
N MET A 62 -7.23 1.04 5.17
CA MET A 62 -7.39 1.87 6.37
C MET A 62 -6.89 3.31 6.20
N SER A 63 -6.06 3.59 5.18
CA SER A 63 -5.58 4.94 4.88
C SER A 63 -6.59 5.75 4.05
N GLN A 64 -7.64 5.12 3.51
CA GLN A 64 -8.70 5.81 2.77
C GLN A 64 -9.73 6.45 3.70
N ARG A 65 -10.33 7.56 3.25
CA ARG A 65 -11.48 8.17 3.92
C ARG A 65 -12.65 7.20 3.95
N ARG A 66 -13.37 7.13 5.08
CA ARG A 66 -14.55 6.27 5.30
C ARG A 66 -14.27 4.76 5.27
N TRP A 67 -13.00 4.37 5.35
CA TRP A 67 -12.58 2.99 5.55
C TRP A 67 -12.12 2.80 6.99
N GLY A 68 -12.86 1.98 7.72
CA GLY A 68 -12.50 1.52 9.05
C GLY A 68 -12.20 0.02 9.05
N TYR A 69 -11.70 -0.49 10.18
CA TYR A 69 -11.24 -1.88 10.31
C TYR A 69 -12.29 -2.89 9.85
N THR A 70 -13.55 -2.71 10.28
CA THR A 70 -14.67 -3.58 9.91
C THR A 70 -14.93 -3.61 8.40
N ARG A 71 -14.88 -2.46 7.71
CA ARG A 71 -15.12 -2.37 6.26
C ARG A 71 -13.97 -3.01 5.49
N SER A 72 -12.72 -2.70 5.87
CA SER A 72 -11.52 -3.28 5.28
C SER A 72 -11.50 -4.80 5.42
N ARG A 73 -11.74 -5.31 6.63
CA ARG A 73 -11.80 -6.75 6.91
C ARG A 73 -12.89 -7.45 6.11
N LYS A 74 -14.12 -6.90 6.10
CA LYS A 74 -15.24 -7.48 5.34
C LYS A 74 -14.94 -7.53 3.84
N PHE A 75 -14.40 -6.46 3.29
CA PHE A 75 -14.05 -6.38 1.88
C PHE A 75 -12.97 -7.40 1.49
N LEU A 76 -11.93 -7.53 2.31
CA LEU A 76 -10.84 -8.48 2.06
C LEU A 76 -11.28 -9.93 2.26
N SER A 77 -12.12 -10.21 3.27
CA SER A 77 -12.66 -11.56 3.49
C SER A 77 -13.57 -12.01 2.35
N GLN A 78 -14.39 -11.09 1.80
CA GLN A 78 -15.23 -11.38 0.63
C GLN A 78 -14.39 -11.74 -0.61
N ASN A 79 -13.20 -11.17 -0.72
CA ASN A 79 -12.28 -11.41 -1.82
C ASN A 79 -11.24 -12.50 -1.53
N LEU A 80 -11.38 -13.22 -0.40
CA LEU A 80 -10.48 -14.30 0.04
C LEU A 80 -9.00 -13.86 0.14
N ILE A 81 -8.77 -12.63 0.61
CA ILE A 81 -7.43 -12.05 0.76
C ILE A 81 -7.15 -11.77 2.24
N SER A 82 -5.98 -12.18 2.71
CA SER A 82 -5.52 -11.83 4.05
C SER A 82 -5.20 -10.34 4.16
N GLU A 83 -5.58 -9.71 5.27
CA GLU A 83 -5.29 -8.30 5.58
C GLU A 83 -3.80 -8.00 5.61
N THR A 84 -3.00 -8.98 6.03
CA THR A 84 -1.53 -8.90 6.09
C THR A 84 -0.86 -9.11 4.74
N LYS A 85 -1.61 -9.50 3.70
CA LYS A 85 -1.06 -9.73 2.37
C LYS A 85 -0.50 -8.41 1.82
N GLN A 86 0.73 -8.46 1.33
CA GLN A 86 1.37 -7.30 0.75
C GLN A 86 0.77 -6.96 -0.62
N VAL A 87 0.67 -5.66 -0.95
CA VAL A 87 0.17 -5.19 -2.24
C VAL A 87 1.00 -5.76 -3.40
N GLY A 88 2.32 -5.91 -3.21
CA GLY A 88 3.23 -6.50 -4.19
C GLY A 88 3.04 -7.99 -4.42
N ALA A 89 2.40 -8.71 -3.48
CA ALA A 89 2.15 -10.15 -3.57
C ALA A 89 0.79 -10.51 -4.18
N LEU A 90 0.01 -9.51 -4.59
CA LEU A 90 -1.26 -9.71 -5.29
C LEU A 90 -1.01 -10.09 -6.75
N THR A 91 -1.74 -11.09 -7.24
CA THR A 91 -1.70 -11.44 -8.66
C THR A 91 -2.43 -10.37 -9.48
N GLU A 92 -2.10 -10.25 -10.77
CA GLU A 92 -2.76 -9.30 -11.68
C GLU A 92 -4.29 -9.39 -11.60
N ARG A 93 -4.82 -10.61 -11.66
CA ARG A 93 -6.26 -10.86 -11.56
C ARG A 93 -6.84 -10.35 -10.24
N GLN A 94 -6.15 -10.57 -9.12
CA GLN A 94 -6.59 -10.06 -7.81
C GLN A 94 -6.58 -8.52 -7.80
N ARG A 95 -5.56 -7.89 -8.39
CA ARG A 95 -5.42 -6.43 -8.44
C ARG A 95 -6.56 -5.79 -9.23
N LEU A 96 -6.80 -6.27 -10.45
CA LEU A 96 -7.86 -5.74 -11.31
C LEU A 96 -9.23 -5.90 -10.68
N MET A 97 -9.49 -7.05 -10.06
CA MET A 97 -10.75 -7.33 -9.37
C MET A 97 -10.94 -6.43 -8.13
N LEU A 98 -9.91 -6.24 -7.31
CA LEU A 98 -10.01 -5.35 -6.15
C LEU A 98 -10.19 -3.89 -6.58
N ALA A 99 -9.43 -3.45 -7.58
CA ALA A 99 -9.50 -2.08 -8.07
C ALA A 99 -10.88 -1.75 -8.65
N SER A 100 -11.49 -2.68 -9.40
CA SER A 100 -12.85 -2.48 -9.94
C SER A 100 -13.90 -2.39 -8.84
N GLN A 101 -13.87 -3.28 -7.85
CA GLN A 101 -14.81 -3.22 -6.72
C GLN A 101 -14.62 -1.96 -5.87
N LEU A 102 -13.38 -1.53 -5.64
CA LEU A 102 -13.09 -0.28 -4.92
C LEU A 102 -13.58 0.95 -5.67
N ALA A 103 -13.48 0.96 -7.00
CA ALA A 103 -14.01 2.03 -7.83
C ALA A 103 -15.54 2.12 -7.74
N SER A 104 -16.25 0.98 -7.79
CA SER A 104 -17.70 0.92 -7.62
C SER A 104 -18.15 1.28 -6.20
N CYS A 105 -17.34 0.97 -5.19
CA CYS A 105 -17.64 1.36 -3.80
C CYS A 105 -17.54 2.89 -3.60
N ARG A 106 -16.64 3.54 -4.35
CA ARG A 106 -16.45 4.99 -4.33
C ARG A 106 -17.61 5.74 -4.98
N SER A 107 -18.18 5.22 -6.08
CA SER A 107 -19.33 5.87 -6.72
C SER A 107 -20.53 5.95 -5.78
N THR A 108 -20.80 4.87 -5.03
CA THR A 108 -21.86 4.88 -4.00
C THR A 108 -21.60 5.89 -2.89
N ASP A 109 -20.33 6.11 -2.51
CA ASP A 109 -19.96 7.09 -1.49
C ASP A 109 -20.07 8.55 -1.96
N LEU A 110 -19.97 8.82 -3.28
CA LEU A 110 -20.18 10.15 -3.87
C LEU A 110 -21.67 10.49 -3.97
N GLU A 111 -22.50 9.53 -4.40
CA GLU A 111 -23.95 9.71 -4.48
C GLU A 111 -24.60 10.00 -3.11
N LEU A 112 -24.04 9.46 -2.02
CA LEU A 112 -24.51 9.73 -0.65
C LEU A 112 -24.09 11.10 -0.07
N VAL A 113 -23.24 11.86 -0.76
CA VAL A 113 -22.81 13.21 -0.33
C VAL A 113 -23.60 14.31 -1.02
N GLU A 114 -24.21 14.00 -2.16
CA GLU A 114 -24.99 14.94 -2.97
C GLU A 114 -26.50 14.88 -2.69
N ALA A 115 -26.94 14.07 -1.73
CA ALA A 115 -28.33 13.96 -1.25
C ALA A 115 -28.48 14.50 0.18
#